data_AF-A0A7S1E5K7-F1
#
_entry.id   AF-A0A7S1E5K7-F1
#
_cell.length_a   1.000
_cell.length_b   1.000
_cell.length_c   1.000
_cell.angle_alpha   90.00
_cell.angle_beta   90.00
_cell.angle_gamma   90.00
#
_symmetry.space_group_name_H-M   'P 1'
#
loop_
_entity.id
_entity.type
_entity.pdbx_description
1 polymer ?
#
loop_
_entity_poly.entity_id
_entity_poly.type
_entity_poly.pdbx_seq_one_letter_code
_entity_poly.pdbx_strand_id
1 'polypeptide(L)'
;PQQVAISRKLPLVVDADALFLLTLDEYKGLLLNYDNVILTPNVVEYKRLLQAHDGDISKVTHKGIIVKKGIEDVILQGGEPVSSCDEPGGLKRSGGLGDILAGSLGTLM
;
A
#
# COMPACT_ATOMS: atom_id res chain seq x y z
N PRO A 1 10.91 1.19 13.65
CA PRO A 1 9.52 1.62 13.96
C PRO A 1 8.46 0.71 13.32
N GLN A 2 8.61 0.34 12.03
CA GLN A 2 7.65 -0.56 11.35
C GLN A 2 7.59 -1.97 11.97
N GLN A 3 8.73 -2.59 12.29
CA GLN A 3 8.77 -3.91 12.96
C GLN A 3 8.12 -3.92 14.36
N VAL A 4 8.12 -2.79 15.08
CA VAL A 4 7.46 -2.65 16.39
C VAL A 4 5.94 -2.51 16.25
N ALA A 5 5.46 -1.90 15.16
CA ALA A 5 4.03 -1.83 14.86
C ALA A 5 3.48 -3.21 14.47
N ILE A 6 4.23 -3.96 13.65
CA ILE A 6 3.89 -5.34 13.24
C ILE A 6 3.77 -6.26 14.46
N SER A 7 4.74 -6.22 15.38
CA SER A 7 4.70 -7.05 16.59
C SER A 7 3.56 -6.70 17.55
N ARG A 8 3.04 -5.47 17.46
CA ARG A 8 1.89 -4.99 18.25
C ARG A 8 0.55 -5.06 17.51
N LYS A 9 0.52 -5.60 16.29
CA LYS A 9 -0.69 -5.70 15.42
C LYS A 9 -1.39 -4.36 15.16
N LEU A 10 -0.64 -3.25 15.19
CA LEU A 10 -1.19 -1.92 14.96
C LEU A 10 -1.42 -1.64 13.46
N PRO A 11 -2.53 -1.02 13.06
CA PRO A 11 -2.75 -0.62 11.67
C PRO A 11 -1.52 0.10 11.09
N LEU A 12 -0.99 -0.41 9.98
CA LEU A 12 0.22 0.11 9.34
C LEU A 12 -0.14 0.72 7.99
N VAL A 13 0.29 1.95 7.75
CA VAL A 13 0.21 2.55 6.43
C VAL A 13 1.62 2.77 5.90
N VAL A 14 1.87 2.27 4.69
CA VAL A 14 3.17 2.31 4.03
C VAL A 14 3.03 3.15 2.77
N ASP A 15 3.57 4.37 2.82
CA ASP A 15 3.55 5.31 1.70
C ASP A 15 4.92 5.48 1.02
N ALA A 16 4.86 5.83 -0.26
CA ALA A 16 5.96 6.31 -1.09
C ALA A 16 7.25 5.46 -0.98
N ASP A 17 8.32 6.04 -0.44
CA ASP A 17 9.67 5.48 -0.44
C ASP A 17 9.81 4.22 0.42
N ALA A 18 8.94 4.02 1.40
CA ALA A 18 8.99 2.83 2.25
C ALA A 18 8.61 1.55 1.48
N LEU A 19 7.86 1.67 0.37
CA LEU A 19 7.51 0.54 -0.50
C LEU A 19 8.74 -0.02 -1.21
N PHE A 20 9.80 0.79 -1.40
CA PHE A 20 11.05 0.30 -1.96
C PHE A 20 11.68 -0.80 -1.09
N LEU A 21 11.55 -0.70 0.23
CA LEU A 21 12.09 -1.72 1.14
C LEU A 21 11.48 -3.09 0.85
N LEU A 22 10.18 -3.15 0.53
CA LEU A 22 9.48 -4.38 0.20
C LEU A 22 9.96 -5.02 -1.13
N THR A 23 10.75 -4.30 -1.92
CA THR A 23 11.38 -4.86 -3.14
C THR A 23 12.71 -5.54 -2.87
N LEU A 24 13.34 -5.26 -1.72
CA LEU A 24 14.61 -5.85 -1.32
C LEU A 24 14.37 -7.26 -0.75
N ASP A 25 15.22 -8.22 -1.13
CA ASP A 25 15.04 -9.63 -0.76
C ASP A 25 14.92 -9.86 0.75
N GLU A 26 15.61 -9.07 1.58
CA GLU A 26 15.53 -9.14 3.05
C GLU A 26 14.13 -8.82 3.60
N TYR A 27 13.34 -7.98 2.91
CA TYR A 27 12.04 -7.50 3.40
C TYR A 27 10.84 -7.93 2.55
N LYS A 28 11.04 -8.72 1.48
CA LYS A 28 9.94 -9.23 0.63
C LYS A 28 8.85 -9.95 1.43
N GLY A 29 9.23 -10.70 2.46
CA GLY A 29 8.30 -11.43 3.32
C GLY A 29 7.72 -10.63 4.50
N LEU A 30 8.12 -9.36 4.68
CA LEU A 30 7.83 -8.60 5.91
C LEU A 30 6.33 -8.44 6.19
N LEU A 31 5.53 -8.26 5.13
CA LEU A 31 4.09 -7.97 5.22
C LEU A 31 3.20 -9.13 4.77
N LEU A 32 3.78 -10.26 4.35
CA LEU A 32 3.03 -11.41 3.82
C LEU A 32 1.97 -11.92 4.81
N ASN A 33 2.33 -11.96 6.10
CA ASN A 33 1.47 -12.42 7.19
C ASN A 33 0.86 -11.27 8.00
N TYR A 34 0.87 -10.06 7.44
CA TYR A 34 0.38 -8.86 8.11
C TYR A 34 -0.86 -8.32 7.40
N ASP A 35 -2.02 -8.68 7.95
CA ASP A 35 -3.32 -8.36 7.37
C ASP A 35 -3.71 -6.88 7.60
N ASN A 36 -3.20 -6.26 8.67
CA ASN A 36 -3.54 -4.90 9.07
C ASN A 36 -2.64 -3.84 8.40
N VAL A 37 -2.53 -3.89 7.07
CA VAL A 37 -1.68 -2.96 6.31
C VAL A 37 -2.37 -2.32 5.14
N ILE A 38 -2.03 -1.06 4.90
CA ILE A 38 -2.41 -0.30 3.72
C ILE A 38 -1.14 0.14 2.99
N LEU A 39 -1.06 -0.18 1.72
CA LEU A 39 0.01 0.25 0.83
C LEU A 39 -0.55 1.33 -0.09
N THR A 40 0.15 2.46 -0.25
CA THR A 40 -0.29 3.55 -1.12
C THR A 40 0.68 3.79 -2.29
N PRO A 41 0.93 2.79 -3.17
CA PRO A 41 1.84 2.96 -4.31
C PRO A 41 1.26 3.91 -5.36
N ASN A 42 2.11 4.69 -6.01
CA ASN A 42 1.81 5.23 -7.34
C ASN A 42 2.05 4.19 -8.45
N VAL A 43 1.70 4.54 -9.70
CA VAL A 43 1.86 3.67 -10.88
C VAL A 43 3.29 3.10 -11.04
N VAL A 44 4.32 3.87 -10.71
CA VAL A 44 5.72 3.45 -10.87
C VAL A 44 6.13 2.50 -9.74
N GLU A 45 5.78 2.83 -8.50
CA GLU A 45 6.04 2.00 -7.32
C GLU A 45 5.31 0.66 -7.40
N TYR A 46 4.05 0.68 -7.84
CA TYR A 46 3.26 -0.54 -8.05
C TYR A 46 3.92 -1.48 -9.06
N LYS A 47 4.44 -0.94 -10.18
CA LYS A 47 5.19 -1.74 -11.16
C LYS A 47 6.46 -2.34 -10.57
N ARG A 48 7.20 -1.59 -9.74
CA ARG A 48 8.40 -2.09 -9.07
C ARG A 48 8.07 -3.21 -8.08
N LEU A 49 7.00 -3.06 -7.29
CA LEU A 49 6.52 -4.10 -6.38
C LEU A 49 6.15 -5.37 -7.14
N LEU A 50 5.37 -5.26 -8.22
CA LEU A 50 5.06 -6.40 -9.07
C LEU A 50 6.33 -7.08 -9.59
N GLN A 51 7.28 -6.33 -10.14
CA GLN A 51 8.53 -6.89 -10.66
C GLN A 51 9.36 -7.61 -9.60
N ALA A 52 9.43 -7.05 -8.38
CA ALA A 52 10.16 -7.66 -7.28
C ALA A 52 9.50 -8.95 -6.73
N HIS A 53 8.20 -9.12 -6.99
CA HIS A 53 7.37 -10.23 -6.48
C HIS A 53 6.84 -11.13 -7.61
N ASP A 54 7.60 -11.29 -8.69
CA ASP A 54 7.28 -12.16 -9.84
C ASP A 54 5.94 -11.87 -10.52
N GLY A 55 5.49 -10.62 -10.51
CA GLY A 55 4.21 -10.20 -11.07
C GLY A 55 3.00 -10.51 -10.19
N ASP A 56 3.21 -10.98 -8.96
CA ASP A 56 2.14 -11.34 -8.04
C ASP A 56 2.17 -10.43 -6.81
N ILE A 57 1.21 -9.50 -6.74
CA ILE A 57 1.11 -8.54 -5.64
C ILE A 57 0.61 -9.19 -4.34
N SER A 58 -0.05 -10.35 -4.41
CA SER A 58 -0.55 -11.09 -3.25
C SER A 58 0.60 -11.65 -2.40
N LYS A 59 1.79 -11.77 -2.99
CA LYS A 59 3.04 -12.09 -2.26
C LYS A 59 3.58 -10.94 -1.41
N VAL A 60 3.09 -9.71 -1.61
CA VAL A 60 3.43 -8.58 -0.74
C VAL A 60 2.57 -8.61 0.52
N THR A 61 1.27 -8.86 0.36
CA THR A 61 0.31 -8.98 1.46
C THR A 61 -0.90 -9.79 1.00
N HIS A 62 -1.34 -10.76 1.81
CA HIS A 62 -2.47 -11.62 1.47
C HIS A 62 -3.84 -10.92 1.63
N LYS A 63 -3.98 -10.05 2.63
CA LYS A 63 -5.25 -9.37 2.95
C LYS A 63 -5.14 -7.86 3.10
N GLY A 64 -3.94 -7.31 2.97
CA GLY A 64 -3.71 -5.88 3.03
C GLY A 64 -4.42 -5.14 1.90
N ILE A 65 -4.72 -3.88 2.17
CA ILE A 65 -5.35 -2.97 1.22
C ILE A 65 -4.23 -2.28 0.43
N ILE A 66 -4.41 -2.18 -0.89
CA ILE A 66 -3.46 -1.50 -1.77
C ILE A 66 -4.22 -0.41 -2.52
N VAL A 67 -3.88 0.84 -2.27
CA VAL A 67 -4.43 2.01 -2.95
C VAL A 67 -3.44 2.43 -4.03
N LYS A 68 -3.66 1.93 -5.25
CA LYS A 68 -2.84 2.24 -6.41
C LYS A 68 -3.26 3.61 -6.96
N LYS A 69 -2.42 4.61 -6.70
CA LYS A 69 -2.62 6.00 -7.14
C LYS A 69 -2.32 6.15 -8.63
N GLY A 70 -3.22 6.78 -9.37
CA GLY A 70 -3.14 6.87 -10.83
C GLY A 70 -3.91 8.06 -11.41
N ILE A 71 -4.25 7.96 -12.69
CA ILE A 71 -5.27 8.85 -13.29
C ILE A 71 -6.65 8.49 -12.71
N GLU A 72 -6.87 7.19 -12.55
CA GLU A 72 -7.93 6.60 -11.75
C GLU A 72 -7.24 5.87 -10.58
N ASP A 73 -7.75 6.08 -9.37
CA ASP A 73 -7.25 5.41 -8.18
C ASP A 73 -7.95 4.06 -8.07
N VAL A 74 -7.16 2.99 -7.94
CA VAL A 74 -7.69 1.62 -7.85
C VAL A 74 -7.36 1.05 -6.48
N ILE A 75 -8.37 0.58 -5.78
CA ILE A 75 -8.24 -0.09 -4.48
C ILE A 75 -8.27 -1.59 -4.73
N LEU A 76 -7.21 -2.27 -4.30
CA LEU A 76 -7.07 -3.73 -4.37
C LEU A 76 -7.02 -4.30 -2.95
N GLN A 77 -7.56 -5.51 -2.76
CA GLN A 77 -7.41 -6.29 -1.55
C GLN A 77 -6.87 -7.66 -1.90
N GLY A 78 -5.73 -8.05 -1.33
CA GLY A 78 -5.10 -9.34 -1.64
C GLY A 78 -4.83 -9.56 -3.14
N GLY A 79 -4.57 -8.47 -3.87
CA GLY A 79 -4.31 -8.46 -5.31
C GLY A 79 -5.52 -8.34 -6.23
N GLU A 80 -6.73 -8.49 -5.71
CA GLU A 80 -7.96 -8.35 -6.50
C GLU A 80 -8.54 -6.93 -6.39
N PRO A 81 -8.98 -6.31 -7.51
CA PRO A 81 -9.59 -4.99 -7.48
C PRO A 81 -10.96 -5.06 -6.80
N VAL A 82 -11.17 -4.22 -5.79
CA VAL A 82 -12.42 -4.17 -5.01
C VAL A 82 -13.21 -2.88 -5.25
N SER A 83 -12.54 -1.80 -5.64
CA SER A 83 -13.17 -0.52 -5.96
C SER A 83 -12.23 0.31 -6.84
N SER A 84 -12.80 1.22 -7.63
CA SER A 84 -12.05 2.29 -8.26
C SER A 84 -12.72 3.64 -8.00
N CYS A 85 -11.94 4.70 -8.17
CA CYS A 85 -12.36 6.07 -8.00
C CYS A 85 -11.82 6.87 -9.20
N ASP A 86 -12.73 7.30 -10.06
CA ASP A 86 -12.46 8.10 -11.27
C ASP A 86 -12.79 9.59 -11.07
N GLU A 87 -13.13 9.99 -9.84
CA GLU A 87 -13.39 11.38 -9.50
C GLU A 87 -12.15 12.25 -9.81
N PRO A 88 -12.30 13.35 -10.56
CA PRO A 88 -11.19 14.24 -10.87
C PRO A 88 -10.67 14.89 -9.58
N GLY A 89 -9.51 14.43 -9.11
CA GLY A 89 -8.79 15.06 -8.02
C GLY A 89 -8.33 16.49 -8.38
N GLY A 90 -8.02 17.31 -7.37
CA GLY A 90 -7.39 18.60 -7.61
C GLY A 90 -6.08 18.43 -8.39
N LEU A 91 -5.87 19.22 -9.45
CA LEU A 91 -4.67 19.23 -10.33
C LEU A 91 -3.32 19.44 -9.60
N LYS A 92 -3.33 19.54 -8.26
CA LYS A 92 -2.16 19.68 -7.41
C LYS A 92 -1.97 18.41 -6.59
N ARG A 93 -0.74 17.90 -6.62
CA ARG A 93 -0.23 16.96 -5.62
C ARG A 93 -0.13 17.70 -4.28
N SER A 94 -1.24 17.87 -3.59
CA SER A 94 -1.25 18.40 -2.23
C SER A 94 -0.52 17.38 -1.36
N GLY A 95 0.67 17.71 -0.86
CA GLY A 95 1.38 16.87 0.11
C GLY A 95 0.45 16.59 1.29
N GLY A 96 0.38 15.34 1.74
CA GLY A 96 -0.44 14.93 2.89
C GLY A 96 -1.80 14.30 2.57
N LEU A 97 -2.21 14.14 1.30
CA LEU A 97 -3.41 13.35 0.97
C LEU A 97 -3.25 11.87 1.35
N GLY A 98 -2.05 11.33 1.19
CA GLY A 98 -1.68 10.00 1.67
C GLY A 98 -1.81 9.91 3.20
N ASP A 99 -1.38 10.94 3.93
CA ASP A 99 -1.44 10.98 5.40
C ASP A 99 -2.86 11.10 5.94
N ILE A 100 -3.74 11.85 5.26
CA ILE A 100 -5.16 11.94 5.64
C ILE A 100 -5.89 10.63 5.37
N LEU A 101 -5.61 9.99 4.22
CA LEU A 101 -6.17 8.67 3.90
C LEU A 101 -5.65 7.62 4.88
N ALA A 102 -4.34 7.64 5.16
CA ALA A 102 -3.68 6.78 6.13
C ALA A 102 -4.27 6.95 7.53
N GLY A 103 -4.43 8.19 7.98
CA GLY A 103 -4.97 8.51 9.31
C GLY A 103 -6.46 8.18 9.44
N SER A 104 -7.23 8.35 8.37
CA SER A 104 -8.66 7.99 8.37
C SER A 104 -8.85 6.47 8.38
N LEU A 105 -8.11 5.73 7.56
CA LEU A 105 -8.14 4.26 7.61
C LEU A 105 -7.60 3.72 8.94
N GLY A 106 -6.51 4.29 9.46
CA GLY A 106 -5.95 3.89 10.76
C GLY A 106 -6.91 4.13 11.94
N THR A 107 -7.88 5.04 11.80
CA THR A 107 -8.92 5.30 12.82
C THR A 107 -10.07 4.30 12.73
N LEU A 108 -10.30 3.70 11.56
CA LEU A 108 -11.39 2.75 11.30
C LEU A 108 -10.98 1.27 11.45
N MET A 109 -9.70 1.01 11.77
CA MET A 109 -9.10 -0.32 11.95
C MET A 109 -8.88 -0.71 13.40
#